data_AF-A0AB74DZG8-F1
#
_entry.id   AF-A0AB74DZG8-F1
#
_cell.length_a   1.000
_cell.length_b   1.000
_cell.length_c   1.000
_cell.angle_alpha   90.00
_cell.angle_beta   90.00
_cell.angle_gamma   90.00
#
_symmetry.space_group_name_H-M   'P 1'
#
loop_
_entity.id
_entity.type
_entity.pdbx_description
1 polymer ?
#
loop_
_entity_poly.entity_id
_entity_poly.type
_entity_poly.pdbx_seq_one_letter_code
_entity_poly.pdbx_strand_id
1 'polypeptide(L)'
;GEVNTRLGFTGKELESATESFLKFSHITGSEGVQAVQLITRAMGDAGIEADEYQSVLDMVAKAAQASGISVDTLADSITKYGAPMRAMGFEMKESIALFSQWEKSGVNTEIAFSGLKKAISNWGKAGKNPREEFKKTLAEIEKTPDIASATSLAIEAFGAKA
;
A
#
# COMPACT_ATOMS: atom_id res chain seq x y z
N GLY A 1 6.23 -24.56 -8.78
CA GLY A 1 7.49 -24.42 -8.04
C GLY A 1 7.41 -23.31 -7.02
N GLU A 2 7.19 -22.07 -7.49
CA GLU A 2 7.24 -20.86 -6.67
C GLU A 2 6.34 -20.87 -5.43
N VAL A 3 5.09 -21.34 -5.55
CA VAL A 3 4.12 -21.38 -4.44
C VAL A 3 4.65 -22.21 -3.26
N ASN A 4 5.16 -23.41 -3.50
CA ASN A 4 5.77 -24.26 -2.46
C ASN A 4 6.98 -23.54 -1.84
N THR A 5 7.90 -23.01 -2.67
CA THR A 5 9.11 -22.35 -2.19
C THR A 5 8.82 -21.18 -1.24
N ARG A 6 7.73 -20.42 -1.48
CA ARG A 6 7.44 -19.20 -0.72
C ARG A 6 6.43 -19.36 0.41
N LEU A 7 5.46 -20.25 0.24
CA LEU A 7 4.39 -20.47 1.22
C LEU A 7 4.59 -21.75 2.03
N GLY A 8 5.52 -22.63 1.63
CA GLY A 8 5.76 -23.92 2.29
C GLY A 8 4.66 -24.96 2.06
N PHE A 9 3.65 -24.64 1.26
CA PHE A 9 2.51 -25.51 1.00
C PHE A 9 2.91 -26.76 0.21
N THR A 10 2.24 -27.86 0.55
CA THR A 10 2.41 -29.16 -0.12
C THR A 10 1.05 -29.82 -0.36
N GLY A 11 1.01 -30.87 -1.19
CA GLY A 11 -0.21 -31.64 -1.47
C GLY A 11 -1.38 -30.77 -1.94
N LYS A 12 -2.57 -31.01 -1.38
CA LYS A 12 -3.81 -30.31 -1.78
C LYS A 12 -3.80 -28.80 -1.52
N GLU A 13 -3.07 -28.37 -0.50
CA GLU A 13 -2.94 -26.95 -0.17
C GLU A 13 -2.11 -26.23 -1.25
N LEU A 14 -1.01 -26.85 -1.69
CA LEU A 14 -0.21 -26.35 -2.80
C LEU A 14 -1.03 -26.25 -4.10
N GLU A 15 -1.83 -27.28 -4.41
CA GLU A 15 -2.72 -27.29 -5.57
C GLU A 15 -3.73 -26.12 -5.50
N SER A 16 -4.40 -25.96 -4.35
CA SER A 16 -5.39 -24.91 -4.14
C SER A 16 -4.81 -23.50 -4.23
N ALA A 17 -3.63 -23.28 -3.63
CA ALA A 17 -2.92 -22.02 -3.73
C ALA A 17 -2.47 -21.73 -5.16
N THR A 18 -1.94 -22.75 -5.87
CA THR A 18 -1.55 -22.61 -7.28
C THR A 18 -2.74 -22.18 -8.15
N GLU A 19 -3.90 -22.83 -8.01
CA GLU A 19 -5.11 -22.43 -8.73
C GLU A 19 -5.55 -21.00 -8.41
N SER A 20 -5.46 -20.59 -7.16
CA SER A 20 -5.83 -19.25 -6.72
C SER A 20 -4.93 -18.19 -7.35
N PHE A 21 -3.60 -18.42 -7.38
CA PHE A 21 -2.66 -17.53 -8.04
C PHE A 21 -2.88 -17.46 -9.55
N LEU A 22 -3.17 -18.60 -10.20
CA LEU A 22 -3.50 -18.61 -11.64
C LEU A 22 -4.77 -17.80 -11.95
N LYS A 23 -5.82 -17.94 -11.12
CA LYS A 23 -7.06 -17.15 -11.24
C LYS A 23 -6.80 -15.66 -11.01
N PHE A 24 -6.03 -15.34 -9.97
CA PHE A 24 -5.62 -13.98 -9.68
C PHE A 24 -4.89 -13.36 -10.88
N SER A 25 -3.87 -14.03 -11.41
CA SER A 25 -3.12 -13.59 -12.59
C SER A 25 -4.00 -13.40 -13.82
N HIS A 26 -4.96 -14.28 -14.06
CA HIS A 26 -5.90 -14.13 -15.15
C HIS A 26 -6.79 -12.88 -15.01
N ILE A 27 -7.29 -12.62 -13.80
CA ILE A 27 -8.21 -11.51 -13.52
C ILE A 27 -7.49 -10.16 -13.52
N THR A 28 -6.27 -10.11 -13.02
CA THR A 28 -5.50 -8.87 -12.88
C THR A 28 -4.60 -8.58 -14.08
N GLY A 29 -4.41 -9.56 -14.96
CA GLY A 29 -3.48 -9.47 -16.09
C GLY A 29 -2.01 -9.61 -15.70
N SER A 30 -1.68 -9.94 -14.44
CA SER A 30 -0.31 -10.15 -13.99
C SER A 30 0.23 -11.52 -14.41
N GLU A 31 1.54 -11.64 -14.60
CA GLU A 31 2.18 -12.94 -14.87
C GLU A 31 2.08 -13.86 -13.63
N GLY A 32 1.86 -15.16 -13.83
CA GLY A 32 1.64 -16.16 -12.78
C GLY A 32 2.75 -16.23 -11.74
N VAL A 33 4.00 -16.40 -12.18
CA VAL A 33 5.15 -16.50 -11.28
C VAL A 33 5.39 -15.16 -10.58
N GLN A 34 5.33 -14.05 -11.31
CA GLN A 34 5.52 -12.71 -10.75
C GLN A 34 4.46 -12.38 -9.70
N ALA A 35 3.20 -12.73 -9.92
CA ALA A 35 2.13 -12.53 -8.94
C ALA A 35 2.42 -13.26 -7.63
N VAL A 36 2.86 -14.52 -7.70
CA VAL A 36 3.27 -15.28 -6.50
C VAL A 36 4.39 -14.54 -5.78
N GLN A 37 5.43 -14.11 -6.49
CA GLN A 37 6.58 -13.44 -5.89
C GLN A 37 6.22 -12.12 -5.20
N LEU A 38 5.39 -11.29 -5.86
CA LEU A 38 5.01 -9.98 -5.37
C LEU A 38 4.11 -10.07 -4.14
N ILE A 39 3.06 -10.90 -4.21
CA ILE A 39 2.08 -11.04 -3.13
C ILE A 39 2.73 -11.65 -1.89
N THR A 40 3.48 -12.74 -2.05
CA THR A 40 4.12 -13.41 -0.90
C THR A 40 5.22 -12.56 -0.26
N ARG A 41 5.94 -11.74 -1.05
CA ARG A 41 6.85 -10.73 -0.49
C ARG A 41 6.10 -9.70 0.35
N ALA A 42 5.01 -9.15 -0.20
CA ALA A 42 4.19 -8.16 0.51
C ALA A 42 3.61 -8.73 1.81
N MET A 43 3.17 -10.00 1.79
CA MET A 43 2.72 -10.73 2.99
C MET A 43 3.85 -10.85 4.02
N GLY A 44 5.02 -11.35 3.62
CA GLY A 44 6.16 -11.49 4.52
C GLY A 44 6.60 -10.16 5.13
N ASP A 45 6.65 -9.09 4.32
CA ASP A 45 6.98 -7.74 4.79
C ASP A 45 5.93 -7.19 5.77
N ALA A 46 4.67 -7.60 5.63
CA ALA A 46 3.57 -7.20 6.51
C ALA A 46 3.39 -8.14 7.73
N GLY A 47 4.14 -9.24 7.80
CA GLY A 47 3.96 -10.26 8.85
C GLY A 47 2.62 -11.00 8.74
N ILE A 48 2.11 -11.17 7.52
CA ILE A 48 0.89 -11.91 7.22
C ILE A 48 1.25 -13.38 6.99
N GLU A 49 0.53 -14.28 7.66
CA GLU A 49 0.78 -15.71 7.59
C GLU A 49 0.41 -16.30 6.22
N ALA A 50 1.04 -17.42 5.87
CA ALA A 50 0.89 -18.04 4.56
C ALA A 50 -0.56 -18.43 4.25
N ASP A 51 -1.31 -18.91 5.24
CA ASP A 51 -2.71 -19.35 5.11
C ASP A 51 -3.70 -18.19 4.85
N GLU A 52 -3.29 -16.94 5.12
CA GLU A 52 -4.08 -15.75 4.80
C GLU A 52 -3.94 -15.30 3.33
N TYR A 53 -3.17 -16.01 2.50
CA TYR A 53 -2.87 -15.60 1.12
C TYR A 53 -4.10 -15.26 0.28
N GLN A 54 -5.20 -16.02 0.43
CA GLN A 54 -6.43 -15.78 -0.34
C GLN A 54 -7.01 -14.39 -0.07
N SER A 55 -7.01 -13.96 1.20
CA SER A 55 -7.52 -12.64 1.58
C SER A 55 -6.70 -11.51 0.95
N VAL A 56 -5.39 -11.72 0.83
CA VAL A 56 -4.47 -10.74 0.22
C VAL A 56 -4.66 -10.70 -1.29
N LEU A 57 -4.83 -11.85 -1.95
CA LEU A 57 -5.16 -11.90 -3.37
C LEU A 57 -6.45 -11.15 -3.68
N ASP A 58 -7.52 -11.42 -2.92
CA ASP A 58 -8.81 -10.77 -3.13
C ASP A 58 -8.72 -9.26 -2.90
N MET A 59 -7.99 -8.84 -1.86
CA MET A 59 -7.79 -7.43 -1.56
C MET A 59 -7.05 -6.69 -2.66
N VAL A 60 -5.94 -7.27 -3.15
CA VAL A 60 -5.13 -6.69 -4.23
C VAL A 60 -5.91 -6.68 -5.55
N ALA A 61 -6.62 -7.77 -5.88
CA ALA A 61 -7.43 -7.84 -7.10
C ALA A 61 -8.55 -6.80 -7.10
N LYS A 62 -9.27 -6.66 -5.97
CA LYS A 62 -10.32 -5.65 -5.81
C LYS A 62 -9.76 -4.23 -5.92
N ALA A 63 -8.62 -3.98 -5.32
CA ALA A 63 -7.93 -2.70 -5.36
C ALA A 63 -7.52 -2.33 -6.80
N ALA A 64 -6.94 -3.28 -7.52
CA ALA A 64 -6.59 -3.16 -8.94
C ALA A 64 -7.82 -2.84 -9.80
N GLN A 65 -8.89 -3.62 -9.68
CA GLN A 65 -10.12 -3.42 -10.46
C GLN A 65 -10.80 -2.06 -10.17
N ALA A 66 -10.81 -1.63 -8.91
CA ALA A 66 -11.53 -0.42 -8.50
C ALA A 66 -10.82 0.89 -8.89
N SER A 67 -9.50 0.84 -9.11
CA SER A 67 -8.67 2.02 -9.36
C SER A 67 -7.98 2.02 -10.71
N GLY A 68 -7.81 0.86 -11.35
CA GLY A 68 -6.97 0.70 -12.53
C GLY A 68 -5.48 0.53 -12.22
N ILE A 69 -5.07 0.56 -10.95
CA ILE A 69 -3.66 0.30 -10.57
C ILE A 69 -3.27 -1.12 -10.97
N SER A 70 -2.09 -1.28 -11.58
CA SER A 70 -1.56 -2.61 -11.86
C SER A 70 -1.12 -3.29 -10.56
N VAL A 71 -1.16 -4.62 -10.53
CA VAL A 71 -0.66 -5.41 -9.40
C VAL A 71 0.82 -5.12 -9.16
N ASP A 72 1.61 -4.96 -10.22
CA ASP A 72 3.03 -4.66 -10.13
C ASP A 72 3.28 -3.32 -9.44
N THR A 73 2.58 -2.26 -9.85
CA THR A 73 2.70 -0.92 -9.25
C THR A 73 2.25 -0.92 -7.79
N LEU A 74 1.15 -1.61 -7.49
CA LEU A 74 0.65 -1.72 -6.12
C LEU A 74 1.64 -2.49 -5.22
N ALA A 75 2.17 -3.62 -5.69
CA ALA A 75 3.15 -4.40 -4.95
C ALA A 75 4.48 -3.67 -4.77
N ASP A 76 4.94 -2.93 -5.78
CA ASP A 76 6.12 -2.05 -5.68
C ASP A 76 5.90 -0.96 -4.62
N SER A 77 4.71 -0.33 -4.62
CA SER A 77 4.34 0.66 -3.60
C SER A 77 4.34 0.07 -2.19
N ILE A 78 3.76 -1.12 -2.00
CA ILE A 78 3.77 -1.81 -0.70
C ILE A 78 5.20 -2.18 -0.28
N THR A 79 6.04 -2.63 -1.21
CA THR A 79 7.44 -2.98 -0.91
C THR A 79 8.24 -1.74 -0.52
N LYS A 80 8.13 -0.65 -1.29
CA LYS A 80 8.86 0.61 -1.05
C LYS A 80 8.38 1.34 0.20
N TYR A 81 7.07 1.33 0.46
CA TYR A 81 6.43 2.22 1.43
C TYR A 81 5.71 1.52 2.57
N GLY A 82 5.58 0.19 2.55
CA GLY A 82 4.86 -0.58 3.56
C GLY A 82 5.43 -0.41 4.97
N ALA A 83 6.75 -0.49 5.14
CA ALA A 83 7.38 -0.26 6.45
C ALA A 83 7.16 1.18 6.96
N PRO A 84 7.39 2.24 6.17
CA PRO A 84 7.00 3.60 6.53
C PRO A 84 5.52 3.75 6.91
N MET A 85 4.61 3.13 6.14
CA MET A 85 3.17 3.18 6.40
C MET A 85 2.80 2.53 7.74
N ARG A 86 3.38 1.37 8.05
CA ARG A 86 3.22 0.72 9.36
C ARG A 86 3.78 1.55 10.51
N ALA A 87 4.89 2.27 10.31
CA ALA A 87 5.42 3.19 11.31
C ALA A 87 4.47 4.37 11.59
N MET A 88 3.70 4.80 10.59
CA MET A 88 2.58 5.73 10.75
C MET A 88 1.30 5.05 11.23
N GLY A 89 1.32 3.73 11.35
CA GLY A 89 0.25 2.94 11.91
C GLY A 89 -0.91 2.65 10.99
N PHE A 90 -0.63 2.62 9.70
CA PHE A 90 -1.51 2.02 8.71
C PHE A 90 -1.29 0.52 8.66
N GLU A 91 -2.39 -0.21 8.60
CA GLU A 91 -2.41 -1.61 8.24
C GLU A 91 -2.19 -1.78 6.72
N MET A 92 -1.78 -2.98 6.29
CA MET A 92 -1.55 -3.27 4.86
C MET A 92 -2.80 -2.96 4.01
N LYS A 93 -3.98 -3.32 4.51
CA LYS A 93 -5.26 -3.06 3.83
C LYS A 93 -5.54 -1.57 3.63
N GLU A 94 -5.19 -0.75 4.61
CA GLU A 94 -5.41 0.70 4.56
C GLU A 94 -4.39 1.35 3.61
N SER A 95 -3.17 0.83 3.59
CA SER A 95 -2.13 1.24 2.63
C SER A 95 -2.55 0.92 1.20
N ILE A 96 -3.03 -0.30 0.93
CA ILE A 96 -3.55 -0.70 -0.38
C ILE A 96 -4.69 0.24 -0.82
N ALA A 97 -5.66 0.48 0.06
CA ALA A 97 -6.77 1.38 -0.24
C ALA A 97 -6.29 2.80 -0.56
N LEU A 98 -5.30 3.31 0.17
CA LEU A 98 -4.71 4.63 -0.08
C LEU A 98 -4.02 4.69 -1.45
N PHE A 99 -3.16 3.72 -1.77
CA PHE A 99 -2.45 3.67 -3.06
C PHE A 99 -3.43 3.57 -4.24
N SER A 100 -4.47 2.74 -4.11
CA SER A 100 -5.51 2.66 -5.14
C SER A 100 -6.30 3.94 -5.29
N GLN A 101 -6.62 4.62 -4.18
CA GLN A 101 -7.29 5.91 -4.25
C GLN A 101 -6.40 6.98 -4.90
N TRP A 102 -5.10 6.95 -4.62
CA TRP A 102 -4.11 7.84 -5.23
C TRP A 102 -3.99 7.62 -6.73
N GLU A 103 -3.88 6.37 -7.18
CA GLU A 103 -3.87 6.04 -8.61
C GLU A 103 -5.13 6.58 -9.30
N LYS A 104 -6.30 6.28 -8.72
CA LYS A 104 -7.60 6.73 -9.25
C LYS A 104 -7.70 8.26 -9.34
N SER A 105 -7.04 8.96 -8.42
CA SER A 105 -6.98 10.43 -8.38
C SER A 105 -5.80 11.02 -9.18
N GLY A 106 -4.98 10.20 -9.85
CA GLY A 106 -3.83 10.65 -10.62
C GLY A 106 -2.69 11.22 -9.76
N VAL A 107 -2.62 10.83 -8.49
CA VAL A 107 -1.59 11.27 -7.55
C VAL A 107 -0.28 10.56 -7.87
N ASN A 108 0.80 11.32 -7.99
CA ASN A 108 2.14 10.74 -8.08
C ASN A 108 2.58 10.26 -6.68
N THR A 109 2.52 8.95 -6.46
CA THR A 109 2.85 8.30 -5.19
C THR A 109 4.27 8.63 -4.71
N GLU A 110 5.26 8.68 -5.60
CA GLU A 110 6.65 8.98 -5.21
C GLU A 110 6.80 10.40 -4.66
N ILE A 111 6.17 11.38 -5.33
CA ILE A 111 6.16 12.78 -4.88
C ILE A 111 5.40 12.89 -3.55
N ALA A 112 4.22 12.26 -3.44
CA ALA A 112 3.44 12.28 -2.22
C ALA A 112 4.22 11.69 -1.03
N PHE A 113 4.90 10.56 -1.21
CA PHE A 113 5.75 9.97 -0.19
C PHE A 113 6.99 10.80 0.14
N SER A 114 7.57 11.47 -0.85
CA SER A 114 8.68 12.40 -0.61
C SER A 114 8.25 13.53 0.34
N GLY A 115 7.08 14.13 0.09
CA GLY A 115 6.49 15.13 0.97
C GLY A 115 6.19 14.59 2.37
N LEU A 116 5.59 13.40 2.44
CA LEU A 116 5.30 12.73 3.70
C LEU A 116 6.57 12.43 4.51
N LYS A 117 7.64 11.94 3.87
CA LYS A 117 8.93 11.68 4.50
C LYS A 117 9.55 12.96 5.07
N LYS A 118 9.41 14.09 4.36
CA LYS A 118 9.84 15.41 4.85
C LYS A 118 9.03 15.84 6.09
N ALA A 119 7.72 15.66 6.07
CA ALA A 119 6.85 15.94 7.22
C ALA A 119 7.26 15.12 8.45
N ILE A 120 7.41 13.80 8.29
CA ILE A 120 7.87 12.89 9.36
C ILE A 120 9.22 13.33 9.94
N SER A 121 10.17 13.69 9.08
CA SER A 121 11.49 14.18 9.49
C SER A 121 11.39 15.47 10.30
N ASN A 122 10.55 16.41 9.87
CA ASN A 122 10.32 17.68 10.57
C ASN A 122 9.67 17.46 11.95
N TRP A 123 8.64 16.62 12.03
CA TRP A 123 8.01 16.28 13.31
C TRP A 123 8.98 15.58 14.25
N GLY A 124 9.78 14.64 13.74
CA GLY A 124 10.83 13.96 14.50
C GLY A 124 11.88 14.94 15.06
N LYS A 125 12.36 15.89 14.26
CA LYS A 125 13.29 16.94 14.72
C LYS A 125 12.67 17.84 15.80
N ALA A 126 11.36 18.04 15.76
CA ALA A 126 10.62 18.78 16.77
C ALA A 126 10.26 17.94 18.02
N GLY A 127 10.71 16.68 18.10
CA GLY A 127 10.41 15.78 19.22
C GLY A 127 8.96 15.30 19.26
N LYS A 128 8.22 15.43 18.16
CA LYS A 128 6.81 15.06 18.08
C LYS A 128 6.64 13.64 17.55
N ASN A 129 5.53 12.99 17.92
CA ASN A 129 5.17 11.67 17.39
C ASN A 129 4.61 11.80 15.96
N PRO A 130 5.28 11.25 14.92
CA PRO A 130 4.84 11.42 13.53
C PRO A 130 3.45 10.84 13.24
N ARG A 131 3.06 9.75 13.91
CA ARG A 131 1.75 9.13 13.74
C ARG A 131 0.63 10.02 14.29
N GLU A 132 0.85 10.63 15.44
CA GLU A 132 -0.12 11.57 16.01
C GLU A 132 -0.21 12.85 15.19
N GLU A 133 0.91 13.43 14.79
CA GLU A 133 0.92 14.65 13.99
C GLU A 133 0.30 14.44 12.62
N PHE A 134 0.58 13.31 11.96
CA PHE A 134 -0.08 12.97 10.69
C PHE A 134 -1.61 12.95 10.84
N LYS A 135 -2.14 12.30 11.88
CA LYS A 135 -3.59 12.27 12.14
C LYS A 135 -4.17 13.65 12.44
N LYS A 136 -3.46 14.46 13.23
CA LYS A 136 -3.88 15.85 13.54
C LYS A 136 -3.92 16.70 12.27
N THR A 137 -2.87 16.65 11.46
CA THR A 137 -2.78 17.38 10.18
C THR A 137 -3.93 17.00 9.25
N LEU A 138 -4.24 15.70 9.10
CA LEU A 138 -5.39 15.30 8.28
C LEU A 138 -6.72 15.85 8.81
N ALA A 139 -6.93 15.80 10.14
CA ALA A 139 -8.14 16.33 10.76
C ALA A 139 -8.25 17.86 10.64
N GLU A 140 -7.12 18.58 10.63
CA GLU A 140 -7.10 20.03 10.40
C GLU A 140 -7.42 20.37 8.95
N ILE A 141 -6.84 19.64 7.98
CA ILE A 141 -7.16 19.78 6.55
C ILE A 141 -8.65 19.55 6.30
N GLU A 142 -9.23 18.49 6.87
CA GLU A 142 -10.66 18.16 6.72
C GLU A 142 -11.60 19.24 7.28
N LYS A 143 -11.18 19.95 8.33
CA LYS A 143 -11.98 21.01 8.97
C LYS A 143 -11.89 22.36 8.26
N THR A 144 -11.03 22.51 7.26
CA THR A 144 -10.92 23.78 6.54
C THR A 144 -12.20 24.12 5.78
N PRO A 145 -12.55 25.42 5.65
CA PRO A 145 -13.81 25.83 5.05
C PRO A 145 -13.85 25.67 3.52
N ASP A 146 -12.69 25.57 2.87
CA ASP A 146 -12.56 25.56 1.42
C ASP A 146 -11.25 24.87 0.97
N ILE A 147 -11.21 24.51 -0.33
CA ILE A 147 -10.10 23.79 -0.95
C ILE A 147 -8.78 24.59 -0.90
N ALA A 148 -8.82 25.92 -1.00
CA ALA A 148 -7.61 26.73 -0.98
C ALA A 148 -6.96 26.67 0.41
N SER A 149 -7.76 26.85 1.46
CA SER A 149 -7.34 26.68 2.86
C SER A 149 -6.78 25.28 3.13
N ALA A 150 -7.47 24.24 2.65
CA ALA A 150 -7.02 22.85 2.75
C ALA A 150 -5.64 22.64 2.07
N THR A 151 -5.48 23.22 0.88
CA THR A 151 -4.27 23.12 0.07
C THR A 151 -3.09 23.84 0.74
N SER A 152 -3.32 25.03 1.30
CA SER A 152 -2.29 25.77 2.02
C SER A 152 -1.76 25.00 3.23
N LEU A 153 -2.65 24.43 4.06
CA LEU A 153 -2.23 23.58 5.18
C LEU A 153 -1.49 22.31 4.71
N ALA A 154 -1.97 21.68 3.64
CA ALA A 154 -1.31 20.51 3.07
C ALA A 154 0.11 20.84 2.57
N ILE A 155 0.30 21.99 1.93
CA ILE A 155 1.61 22.47 1.47
C ILE A 155 2.54 22.77 2.65
N GLU A 156 2.03 23.37 3.72
CA GLU A 156 2.83 23.66 4.92
C GLU A 156 3.30 22.36 5.59
N ALA A 157 2.40 21.39 5.73
CA ALA A 157 2.69 20.14 6.42
C ALA A 157 3.55 19.18 5.58
N PHE A 158 3.17 18.95 4.32
CA PHE A 158 3.79 17.94 3.45
C PHE A 158 4.76 18.52 2.42
N GLY A 159 4.83 19.85 2.30
CA GLY A 159 5.66 20.54 1.33
C GLY A 159 4.93 20.81 0.01
N ALA A 160 5.32 21.89 -0.66
CA ALA A 160 4.96 22.11 -2.05
C ALA A 160 5.68 21.10 -2.97
N LYS A 161 5.05 20.77 -4.10
CA LYS A 161 5.69 20.05 -5.18
C LYS A 161 7.00 20.77 -5.55
N ALA A 162 8.12 20.04 -5.56
CA ALA A 162 9.37 20.54 -6.12
C ALA A 162 9.29 20.57 -7.65
#